data_AF-A0A7V5VE72-F1
#
_entry.id   AF-A0A7V5VE72-F1
#
_cell.length_a   1.000
_cell.length_b   1.000
_cell.length_c   1.000
_cell.angle_alpha   90.00
_cell.angle_beta   90.00
_cell.angle_gamma   90.00
#
_symmetry.space_group_name_H-M   'P 1'
#
loop_
_entity.id
_entity.type
_entity.pdbx_description
1 polymer ?
#
loop_
_entity_poly.entity_id
_entity_poly.type
_entity_poly.pdbx_seq_one_letter_code
_entity_poly.pdbx_strand_id
1 'polypeptide(L)'
;MKTVFTKKYFLAVFVVLSMPLWLKAVETHIDDIIIRNSAPFSGEELQEVIRSEKDALFDPRLIKLDQILLSNFYRKQGFLRVRVLDTLKFSPTREKVTLSYTIEHGPRFYLEEITFSGNRDIDSTRLDNEVMQNIELRVPIDESVLG
;
A
#
# COMPACT_ATOMS: atom_id res chain seq x y z
N MET A 1 4.14 -41.07 44.76
CA MET A 1 3.78 -40.64 43.39
C MET A 1 3.66 -39.11 43.33
N LYS A 2 4.77 -38.34 43.42
CA LYS A 2 4.75 -36.84 43.40
C LYS A 2 6.02 -36.19 42.79
N THR A 3 6.82 -36.94 42.04
CA THR A 3 8.15 -36.47 41.56
C THR A 3 8.24 -36.20 40.07
N VAL A 4 7.20 -36.50 39.30
CA VAL A 4 7.20 -36.33 37.83
C VAL A 4 6.69 -34.94 37.41
N PHE A 5 5.79 -34.34 38.20
CA PHE A 5 5.14 -33.08 37.82
C PHE A 5 6.14 -31.90 37.79
N THR A 6 7.04 -31.79 38.78
CA THR A 6 7.97 -30.66 38.92
C THR A 6 9.08 -30.63 37.87
N LYS A 7 9.57 -31.79 37.40
CA LYS A 7 10.65 -31.85 36.40
C LYS A 7 10.23 -31.28 35.04
N LYS A 8 8.95 -31.42 34.68
CA LYS A 8 8.43 -30.92 33.39
C LYS A 8 8.40 -29.39 33.35
N TYR A 9 8.04 -28.73 34.45
CA TYR A 9 8.02 -27.27 34.54
C TYR A 9 9.42 -26.68 34.72
N PHE A 10 10.32 -27.37 35.44
CA PHE A 10 11.68 -26.88 35.66
C PHE A 10 12.47 -26.73 34.35
N LEU A 11 12.37 -27.71 33.43
CA LEU A 11 13.02 -27.63 32.13
C LEU A 11 12.47 -26.48 31.27
N ALA A 12 11.15 -26.26 31.29
CA ALA A 12 10.53 -25.17 30.54
C ALA A 12 10.95 -23.78 31.06
N VAL A 13 10.96 -23.59 32.38
CA VAL A 13 11.40 -22.33 33.02
C VAL A 13 12.88 -22.07 32.74
N PHE A 14 13.73 -23.09 32.78
CA PHE A 14 15.16 -22.97 32.49
C PHE A 14 15.42 -22.59 31.03
N VAL A 15 14.71 -23.18 30.07
CA VAL A 15 14.81 -22.82 28.63
C VAL A 15 14.45 -21.34 28.41
N VAL A 16 13.37 -20.84 29.03
CA VAL A 16 12.95 -19.43 28.88
C VAL A 16 13.95 -18.46 29.54
N LEU A 17 14.51 -18.83 30.70
CA LEU A 17 15.50 -18.01 31.42
C LEU A 17 16.92 -18.08 30.83
N SER A 18 17.23 -19.15 30.09
CA SER A 18 18.51 -19.32 29.40
C SER A 18 18.46 -18.93 27.92
N MET A 19 17.28 -18.57 27.38
CA MET A 19 17.18 -17.94 26.07
C MET A 19 17.99 -16.65 26.10
N PRO A 20 19.07 -16.54 25.32
CA PRO A 20 19.88 -15.34 25.39
C PRO A 20 19.06 -14.20 24.76
N LEU A 21 19.10 -13.03 25.38
CA LEU A 21 18.35 -11.83 24.95
C LEU A 21 18.85 -11.26 23.59
N TRP A 22 19.84 -11.92 23.00
CA TRP A 22 20.47 -11.60 21.71
C TRP A 22 19.62 -11.95 20.49
N LEU A 23 18.47 -12.63 20.65
CA LEU A 23 17.48 -12.78 19.60
C LEU A 23 16.73 -11.46 19.45
N LYS A 24 17.48 -10.34 19.41
CA LYS A 24 16.97 -9.08 18.94
C LYS A 24 16.50 -9.34 17.52
N ALA A 25 15.24 -8.99 17.24
CA ALA A 25 14.76 -8.96 15.87
C ALA A 25 15.74 -8.11 15.06
N VAL A 26 16.20 -8.62 13.92
CA VAL A 26 17.02 -7.81 13.00
C VAL A 26 16.13 -6.64 12.57
N GLU A 27 16.48 -5.44 13.01
CA GLU A 27 15.83 -4.20 12.58
C GLU A 27 16.26 -3.95 11.14
N THR A 28 15.37 -4.25 10.20
CA THR A 28 15.61 -4.02 8.78
C THR A 28 15.32 -2.56 8.46
N HIS A 29 16.27 -1.87 7.84
CA HIS A 29 16.11 -0.50 7.34
C HIS A 29 15.92 -0.48 5.82
N ILE A 30 15.21 0.53 5.32
CA ILE A 30 15.03 0.78 3.90
C ILE A 30 16.30 1.45 3.35
N ASP A 31 17.04 0.75 2.49
CA ASP A 31 18.29 1.26 1.90
C ASP A 31 18.02 2.23 0.73
N ASP A 32 17.03 1.89 -0.10
CA ASP A 32 16.63 2.71 -1.24
C ASP A 32 15.19 2.40 -1.69
N ILE A 33 14.54 3.37 -2.32
CA ILE A 33 13.19 3.27 -2.87
C ILE A 33 13.22 3.65 -4.34
N ILE A 34 12.95 2.67 -5.20
CA ILE A 34 13.04 2.83 -6.65
C ILE A 34 11.63 2.74 -7.24
N ILE A 35 11.23 3.75 -8.00
CA ILE A 35 9.95 3.73 -8.74
C ILE A 35 10.25 3.52 -10.22
N ARG A 36 9.66 2.47 -10.80
CA ARG A 36 9.85 2.04 -12.19
C ARG A 36 8.57 2.26 -12.98
N ASN A 37 8.74 2.62 -14.25
CA ASN A 37 7.65 2.95 -15.17
C ASN A 37 6.73 4.06 -14.62
N SER A 38 7.34 5.11 -14.06
CA SER A 38 6.64 6.23 -13.41
C SER A 38 5.94 7.16 -14.41
N ALA A 39 6.29 7.11 -15.70
CA ALA A 39 5.65 7.95 -16.71
C ALA A 39 4.11 7.82 -16.65
N PRO A 40 3.35 8.91 -16.85
CA PRO A 40 3.81 10.25 -17.23
C PRO A 40 4.32 11.13 -16.08
N PHE A 41 4.38 10.62 -14.85
CA PHE A 41 4.76 11.40 -13.66
C PHE A 41 6.25 11.24 -13.33
N SER A 42 6.80 12.25 -12.65
CA SER A 42 8.20 12.21 -12.20
C SER A 42 8.35 11.27 -11.00
N GLY A 43 9.53 10.70 -10.81
CA GLY A 43 9.81 9.88 -9.63
C GLY A 43 9.70 10.67 -8.32
N GLU A 44 10.09 11.95 -8.35
CA GLU A 44 10.02 12.88 -7.21
C GLU A 44 8.57 13.14 -6.77
N GLU A 45 7.68 13.42 -7.73
CA GLU A 45 6.25 13.58 -7.48
C GLU A 45 5.63 12.35 -6.83
N LEU A 46 6.02 11.15 -7.27
CA LEU A 46 5.53 9.91 -6.70
C LEU A 46 6.16 9.57 -5.35
N GLN A 47 7.35 10.09 -5.05
CA GLN A 47 7.96 10.00 -3.71
C GLN A 47 7.18 10.81 -2.67
N GLU A 48 6.58 11.95 -3.05
CA GLU A 48 5.73 12.74 -2.14
C GLU A 48 4.39 12.04 -1.82
N VAL A 49 3.94 11.11 -2.67
CA VAL A 49 2.69 10.38 -2.50
C VAL A 49 2.81 9.26 -1.48
N ILE A 50 3.99 8.62 -1.39
CA ILE A 50 4.23 7.48 -0.51
C ILE A 50 4.62 7.92 0.91
N ARG A 51 4.56 6.99 1.86
CA ARG A 51 4.93 7.19 3.27
C ARG A 51 6.22 6.49 3.64
N SER A 52 6.65 5.50 2.87
CA SER A 52 7.97 4.90 3.07
C SER A 52 9.06 5.91 2.75
N GLU A 53 10.03 6.01 3.66
CA GLU A 53 11.18 6.90 3.55
C GLU A 53 12.47 6.08 3.56
N LYS A 54 13.52 6.63 2.94
CA LYS A 54 14.86 6.06 3.00
C LYS A 54 15.37 6.10 4.44
N ASP A 55 16.15 5.09 4.82
CA ASP A 55 16.74 4.87 6.15
C ASP A 55 15.71 4.58 7.28
N ALA A 56 14.42 4.64 7.00
CA ALA A 56 13.36 4.26 7.94
C ALA A 56 13.33 2.75 8.21
N LEU A 57 12.70 2.36 9.32
CA LEU A 57 12.44 0.95 9.63
C LEU A 57 11.48 0.36 8.61
N PHE A 58 11.81 -0.82 8.10
CA PHE A 58 10.98 -1.57 7.19
C PHE A 58 9.70 -2.05 7.88
N ASP A 59 8.56 -1.62 7.37
CA ASP A 59 7.24 -2.10 7.78
C ASP A 59 6.44 -2.57 6.56
N PRO A 60 6.15 -3.89 6.44
CA PRO A 60 5.32 -4.42 5.36
C PRO A 60 3.96 -3.73 5.20
N ARG A 61 3.40 -3.18 6.28
CA ARG A 61 2.12 -2.47 6.26
C ARG A 61 2.22 -1.14 5.51
N LEU A 62 3.35 -0.43 5.66
CA LEU A 62 3.63 0.79 4.89
C LEU A 62 3.76 0.48 3.41
N ILE A 63 4.37 -0.65 3.05
CA ILE A 63 4.49 -1.05 1.64
C ILE A 63 3.12 -1.21 0.99
N LYS A 64 2.17 -1.85 1.68
CA LYS A 64 0.80 -2.01 1.19
C LYS A 64 0.05 -0.68 1.13
N LEU A 65 0.25 0.19 2.12
CA LEU A 65 -0.33 1.54 2.10
C LEU A 65 0.17 2.34 0.89
N ASP A 66 1.47 2.30 0.61
CA ASP A 66 2.07 3.02 -0.50
C ASP A 66 1.57 2.53 -1.86
N GLN A 67 1.36 1.21 -2.02
CA GLN A 67 0.70 0.67 -3.22
C GLN A 67 -0.70 1.26 -3.42
N ILE A 68 -1.47 1.39 -2.33
CA ILE A 68 -2.83 1.97 -2.38
C ILE A 68 -2.73 3.46 -2.72
N LEU A 69 -1.82 4.20 -2.10
CA LEU A 69 -1.62 5.64 -2.33
C LEU A 69 -1.22 5.92 -3.78
N LEU A 70 -0.24 5.20 -4.32
CA LEU A 70 0.17 5.29 -5.71
C LEU A 70 -0.97 4.89 -6.66
N SER A 71 -1.66 3.79 -6.40
CA SER A 71 -2.80 3.37 -7.24
C SER A 71 -3.91 4.42 -7.26
N ASN A 72 -4.23 5.01 -6.11
CA ASN A 72 -5.25 6.05 -6.01
C ASN A 72 -4.82 7.34 -6.70
N PHE A 73 -3.55 7.71 -6.58
CA PHE A 73 -2.98 8.85 -7.30
C PHE A 73 -3.19 8.70 -8.81
N TYR A 74 -2.77 7.57 -9.39
CA TYR A 74 -2.95 7.31 -10.83
C TYR A 74 -4.43 7.25 -11.24
N ARG A 75 -5.29 6.62 -10.44
CA ARG A 75 -6.75 6.56 -10.72
C ARG A 75 -7.38 7.94 -10.78
N LYS A 76 -7.02 8.83 -9.84
CA LYS A 76 -7.50 10.23 -9.85
C LYS A 76 -7.07 10.99 -11.11
N GLN A 77 -5.97 10.59 -11.74
CA GLN A 77 -5.48 11.18 -12.98
C GLN A 77 -6.07 10.53 -14.25
N GLY A 78 -6.99 9.57 -14.10
CA GLY A 78 -7.69 8.91 -15.22
C GLY A 78 -7.15 7.52 -15.59
N PHE A 79 -6.16 6.99 -14.86
CA PHE A 79 -5.62 5.65 -15.10
C PHE A 79 -6.39 4.59 -14.32
N LEU A 80 -7.60 4.24 -14.80
CA LEU A 80 -8.51 3.35 -14.08
C LEU A 80 -7.98 1.92 -13.92
N ARG A 81 -7.14 1.47 -14.85
CA ARG A 81 -6.55 0.11 -14.87
C ARG A 81 -5.13 0.04 -14.30
N VAL A 82 -4.72 1.04 -13.51
CA VAL A 82 -3.41 1.03 -12.87
C VAL A 82 -3.24 -0.17 -11.94
N ARG A 83 -2.04 -0.78 -11.98
CA ARG A 83 -1.56 -1.75 -10.99
C ARG A 83 -0.19 -1.31 -10.49
N VAL A 84 0.06 -1.47 -9.20
CA VAL A 84 1.34 -1.16 -8.57
C VAL A 84 1.90 -2.41 -7.94
N LEU A 85 3.01 -2.92 -8.48
CA LEU A 85 3.68 -4.12 -8.01
C LEU A 85 4.85 -3.74 -7.10
N ASP A 86 4.98 -4.41 -5.96
CA ASP A 86 6.11 -4.25 -5.04
C ASP A 86 7.14 -5.37 -5.23
N THR A 87 8.42 -5.03 -5.08
CA THR A 87 9.52 -6.00 -5.06
C THR A 87 10.49 -5.60 -3.96
N LEU A 88 10.79 -6.56 -3.08
CA LEU A 88 11.68 -6.38 -1.95
C LEU A 88 12.98 -7.16 -2.19
N LYS A 89 14.11 -6.47 -2.13
CA LYS A 89 15.44 -7.08 -2.21
C LYS A 89 16.17 -6.88 -0.89
N PHE A 90 16.24 -7.95 -0.10
CA PHE A 90 16.95 -7.95 1.18
C PHE A 90 18.46 -8.13 0.98
N SER A 91 19.25 -7.48 1.82
CA SER A 91 20.69 -7.76 1.93
C SER A 91 20.93 -9.18 2.46
N PRO A 92 22.13 -9.76 2.26
CA PRO A 92 22.47 -11.07 2.83
C PRO A 92 22.30 -11.14 4.36
N THR A 93 22.53 -10.03 5.05
CA THR A 93 22.38 -9.91 6.51
C THR A 93 20.93 -9.60 6.95
N ARG A 94 20.02 -9.29 6.02
CA ARG A 94 18.64 -8.82 6.25
C ARG A 94 18.51 -7.52 7.06
N GLU A 95 19.60 -6.83 7.32
CA GLU A 95 19.59 -5.51 7.98
C GLU A 95 19.11 -4.40 7.05
N LYS A 96 19.14 -4.65 5.73
CA LYS A 96 18.76 -3.68 4.71
C LYS A 96 17.80 -4.27 3.70
N VAL A 97 16.89 -3.44 3.19
CA VAL A 97 15.99 -3.80 2.09
C VAL A 97 15.93 -2.67 1.06
N THR A 98 16.08 -3.03 -0.20
CA THR A 98 15.75 -2.13 -1.31
C THR A 98 14.31 -2.39 -1.74
N LEU A 99 13.52 -1.33 -1.77
CA LEU A 99 12.12 -1.35 -2.20
C LEU A 99 12.03 -0.92 -3.65
N SER A 100 11.28 -1.65 -4.46
CA SER A 100 10.99 -1.28 -5.84
C SER A 100 9.50 -1.34 -6.11
N TYR A 101 8.94 -0.23 -6.59
CA TYR A 101 7.58 -0.16 -7.09
C TYR A 101 7.59 -0.13 -8.61
N THR A 102 6.90 -1.07 -9.24
CA THR A 102 6.71 -1.09 -10.70
C THR A 102 5.27 -0.73 -11.01
N ILE A 103 5.07 0.32 -11.79
CA ILE A 103 3.74 0.85 -12.09
C ILE A 103 3.30 0.39 -13.47
N GLU A 104 2.16 -0.29 -13.54
CA GLU A 104 1.48 -0.65 -14.78
C GLU A 104 0.25 0.24 -14.93
N HIS A 105 0.43 1.46 -15.44
CA HIS A 105 -0.62 2.49 -15.46
C HIS A 105 -1.78 2.19 -16.42
N GLY A 106 -1.53 1.44 -17.50
CA GLY A 106 -2.53 1.22 -18.56
C GLY A 106 -2.90 2.51 -19.31
N PRO A 107 -3.99 2.51 -20.10
CA PRO A 107 -4.43 3.71 -20.80
C PRO A 107 -5.11 4.70 -19.85
N ARG A 108 -4.98 5.98 -20.20
CA ARG A 108 -5.67 7.08 -19.54
C ARG A 108 -7.07 7.25 -20.15
N PHE A 109 -8.07 7.34 -19.29
CA PHE A 109 -9.46 7.61 -19.66
C PHE A 109 -9.83 9.06 -19.33
N TYR A 110 -10.65 9.64 -20.18
CA TYR A 110 -11.24 10.96 -19.99
C TYR A 110 -12.76 10.81 -19.94
N LEU A 111 -13.42 11.65 -19.13
CA LEU A 111 -14.87 11.73 -19.12
C LEU A 111 -15.30 12.63 -20.29
N GLU A 112 -16.00 12.09 -21.28
CA GLU A 112 -16.43 12.84 -22.46
C GLU A 112 -17.76 13.57 -22.23
N GLU A 113 -18.80 12.85 -21.82
CA GLU A 113 -20.14 13.41 -21.62
C GLU A 113 -20.86 12.65 -20.50
N ILE A 114 -21.63 13.36 -19.67
CA ILE A 114 -22.55 12.79 -18.70
C ILE A 114 -23.96 13.03 -19.22
N THR A 115 -24.70 11.97 -19.56
CA THR A 115 -26.08 12.10 -20.01
C THR A 115 -27.04 11.76 -18.87
N PHE A 116 -27.81 12.74 -18.40
CA PHE A 116 -28.89 12.51 -17.44
C PHE A 116 -30.20 12.20 -18.17
N SER A 117 -30.83 11.05 -17.88
CA SER A 117 -32.14 10.69 -18.42
C SER A 117 -33.16 10.46 -17.29
N GLY A 118 -34.42 10.85 -17.51
CA GLY A 118 -35.53 10.60 -16.57
C GLY A 118 -35.83 11.71 -15.55
N ASN A 119 -35.13 12.85 -15.58
CA ASN A 119 -35.43 13.99 -14.72
C ASN A 119 -36.65 14.75 -15.26
N ARG A 120 -37.74 14.78 -14.49
CA ARG A 120 -38.97 15.51 -14.86
C ARG A 120 -39.10 16.86 -14.15
N ASP A 121 -38.47 17.00 -12.99
CA ASP A 121 -38.60 18.18 -12.11
C ASP A 121 -37.31 19.00 -11.97
N ILE A 122 -36.20 18.55 -12.58
CA ILE A 122 -34.89 19.20 -12.49
C ILE A 122 -34.27 19.28 -13.88
N ASP A 123 -33.82 20.48 -14.26
CA ASP A 123 -33.13 20.75 -15.52
C ASP A 123 -31.82 19.95 -15.60
N SER A 124 -31.62 19.22 -16.70
CA SER A 124 -30.41 18.46 -16.97
C SER A 124 -29.16 19.33 -16.97
N THR A 125 -29.27 20.59 -17.43
CA THR A 125 -28.18 21.58 -17.41
C THR A 125 -27.74 21.93 -15.99
N ARG A 126 -28.69 21.97 -15.04
CA ARG A 126 -28.37 22.26 -13.64
C ARG A 126 -27.71 21.05 -12.98
N LEU A 127 -28.15 19.84 -13.31
CA LEU A 127 -27.53 18.60 -12.82
C LEU A 127 -26.14 18.38 -13.41
N ASP A 128 -25.93 18.68 -14.69
CA ASP A 128 -24.60 18.65 -15.30
C ASP A 128 -23.64 19.56 -14.53
N ASN A 129 -24.05 20.80 -14.26
CA ASN A 129 -23.21 21.76 -13.53
C ASN A 129 -22.97 21.32 -12.08
N GLU A 130 -24.00 20.87 -11.35
CA GLU A 130 -23.85 20.42 -9.97
C GLU A 130 -23.02 19.14 -9.86
N VAL A 131 -23.15 18.20 -10.80
CA VAL A 131 -22.36 16.98 -10.82
C VAL A 131 -20.93 17.28 -11.25
N MET A 132 -20.70 18.01 -12.33
CA MET A 132 -19.33 18.38 -12.76
C MET A 132 -18.56 19.16 -11.68
N GLN A 133 -19.24 19.94 -10.84
CA GLN A 133 -18.62 20.65 -9.73
C GLN A 133 -18.32 19.76 -8.51
N ASN A 134 -18.98 18.60 -8.39
CA ASN A 134 -18.91 17.71 -7.21
C ASN A 134 -18.48 16.27 -7.54
N ILE A 135 -17.98 15.96 -8.73
CA ILE A 135 -17.39 14.64 -9.03
C ILE A 135 -16.12 14.48 -8.21
N GLU A 136 -16.26 13.88 -7.03
CA GLU A 136 -15.19 13.15 -6.40
C GLU A 136 -15.22 11.73 -6.97
N LEU A 137 -14.18 11.33 -7.71
CA LEU A 137 -13.96 9.92 -8.05
C LEU A 137 -13.77 9.13 -6.75
N ARG A 138 -14.88 8.68 -6.15
CA ARG A 138 -14.86 7.74 -5.04
C ARG A 138 -14.17 6.49 -5.57
N VAL A 139 -13.00 6.21 -5.00
CA VAL A 139 -12.19 5.01 -5.23
C VAL A 139 -13.12 3.77 -5.22
N PRO A 140 -12.91 2.78 -6.11
CA PRO A 140 -13.73 1.58 -6.13
C PRO A 140 -13.79 0.92 -4.74
N ILE A 141 -14.99 0.49 -4.37
CA ILE A 141 -15.21 -0.42 -3.25
C ILE A 141 -14.29 -1.63 -3.48
N ASP A 142 -13.48 -1.92 -2.47
CA ASP A 142 -12.63 -3.11 -2.42
C ASP A 142 -13.49 -4.37 -2.67
N GLU A 143 -13.11 -5.24 -3.61
CA GLU A 143 -13.82 -6.51 -3.81
C GLU A 143 -13.76 -7.43 -2.57
N SER A 144 -12.86 -7.17 -1.62
CA SER A 144 -12.84 -7.84 -0.31
C SER A 144 -14.08 -7.55 0.56
N VAL A 145 -14.90 -6.55 0.21
CA VAL A 145 -16.17 -6.26 0.89
C VAL A 145 -17.39 -6.93 0.24
N LEU A 146 -17.18 -7.69 -0.84
CA LEU A 146 -18.21 -8.44 -1.56
C LEU A 146 -17.89 -9.94 -1.60
N GLY A 147 -17.83 -10.60 -0.43
CA GLY A 147 -17.84 -12.08 -0.35
C GLY A 147 -16.86 -12.65 0.66
#